data_AF-A0A956KFV6-F1
#
_entry.id   AF-A0A956KFV6-F1
#
_cell.length_a   1.000
_cell.length_b   1.000
_cell.length_c   1.000
_cell.angle_alpha   90.00
_cell.angle_beta   90.00
_cell.angle_gamma   90.00
#
_symmetry.space_group_name_H-M   'P 1'
#
loop_
_entity.id
_entity.type
_entity.pdbx_description
1 polymer ?
#
loop_
_entity_poly.entity_id
_entity_poly.type
_entity_poly.pdbx_seq_one_letter_code
_entity_poly.pdbx_strand_id
1 'polypeptide(L)'
;MPSTLHEFIADFVQPLLGGGALHVGRPIRPKDYRAMVAAIGSPGSVPDLEFLRLRRAQLVVADPELPEIDLDELGLWVALHNILALDHPDRERVWARVVSWRKVESVTRTLLTLGQASDFAVALARHVAVGPFIELRREDHVVVTLEGEERYAGQPVPGRRFLFSGDMSRAARTEVIEWLADRHMPEVERLIIDALWASPITCLLRPLQAPPGWTPLIAAPFLLQRGFARTVCHAWAASSDWIEAGGAVIGGLLYSLTGRSPQSPARSEPDQRETDDGPRALPPGGAIAALPGSTFGAGPREIGAVVGALVHVHFLKVLELGARLGLAASTRDRAVQLFLALPLVLPRIQHILGEPLPEAARVVGFDGQVARRWIEYRDHLAELIPQPVVENLVASLVPRIVKASTA
;
A
#
# COMPACT_ATOMS: atom_id res chain seq x y z
N MET A 1 -28.69 -4.29 -12.17
CA MET A 1 -27.89 -4.77 -11.02
C MET A 1 -27.23 -6.04 -11.48
N PRO A 2 -25.90 -6.01 -11.70
CA PRO A 2 -25.27 -6.67 -12.83
C PRO A 2 -25.63 -8.15 -12.86
N SER A 3 -26.56 -8.47 -13.75
CA SER A 3 -27.02 -9.83 -14.00
C SER A 3 -26.03 -10.61 -14.87
N THR A 4 -25.09 -9.89 -15.49
CA THR A 4 -24.14 -10.40 -16.47
C THR A 4 -22.73 -9.82 -16.24
N LEU A 5 -21.73 -10.48 -16.82
CA LEU A 5 -20.35 -10.01 -16.85
C LEU A 5 -20.22 -8.61 -17.49
N HIS A 6 -20.98 -8.35 -18.55
CA HIS A 6 -20.95 -7.08 -19.28
C HIS A 6 -21.41 -5.90 -18.41
N GLU A 7 -22.53 -6.06 -17.70
CA GLU A 7 -23.02 -5.04 -16.76
C GLU A 7 -22.02 -4.81 -15.63
N PHE A 8 -21.43 -5.87 -15.06
CA PHE A 8 -20.44 -5.74 -14.00
C PHE A 8 -19.19 -4.96 -14.46
N ILE A 9 -18.73 -5.24 -15.68
CA ILE A 9 -17.59 -4.54 -16.25
C ILE A 9 -17.92 -3.07 -16.51
N ALA A 10 -19.06 -2.77 -17.11
CA ALA A 10 -19.47 -1.40 -17.42
C ALA A 10 -19.72 -0.55 -16.16
N ASP A 11 -20.38 -1.11 -15.15
CA ASP A 11 -20.83 -0.38 -13.96
C ASP A 11 -19.73 -0.24 -12.88
N PHE A 12 -18.76 -1.17 -12.85
CA PHE A 12 -17.76 -1.25 -11.79
C PHE A 12 -16.31 -1.27 -12.31
N VAL A 13 -15.94 -2.23 -13.18
CA VAL A 13 -14.52 -2.39 -13.57
C VAL A 13 -14.03 -1.23 -14.44
N GLN A 14 -14.81 -0.81 -15.43
CA GLN A 14 -14.43 0.30 -16.32
C GLN A 14 -14.25 1.62 -15.56
N PRO A 15 -15.18 2.08 -14.69
CA PRO A 15 -14.97 3.30 -13.93
C PRO A 15 -13.85 3.15 -12.88
N LEU A 16 -13.60 1.94 -12.36
CA LEU A 16 -12.48 1.71 -11.44
C LEU A 16 -11.13 1.93 -12.14
N LEU A 17 -10.97 1.42 -13.36
CA LEU A 17 -9.72 1.50 -14.11
C LEU A 17 -9.57 2.84 -14.84
N GLY A 18 -10.65 3.32 -15.47
CA GLY A 18 -10.66 4.53 -16.30
C GLY A 18 -10.99 5.82 -15.55
N GLY A 19 -11.44 5.72 -14.30
CA GLY A 19 -12.02 6.84 -13.55
C GLY A 19 -13.50 7.02 -13.89
N GLY A 20 -14.25 7.62 -12.96
CA GLY A 20 -15.69 7.89 -13.09
C GLY A 20 -16.48 7.48 -11.86
N ALA A 21 -17.80 7.64 -11.93
CA ALA A 21 -18.69 7.21 -10.86
C ALA A 21 -18.83 5.69 -10.86
N LEU A 22 -18.48 5.06 -9.73
CA LEU A 22 -18.70 3.63 -9.52
C LEU A 22 -20.12 3.36 -9.08
N HIS A 23 -20.73 2.34 -9.66
CA HIS A 23 -22.00 1.83 -9.17
C HIS A 23 -21.79 0.59 -8.30
N VAL A 24 -22.03 0.72 -7.00
CA VAL A 24 -21.94 -0.39 -6.05
C VAL A 24 -23.32 -1.00 -5.87
N GLY A 25 -23.47 -2.21 -6.39
CA GLY A 25 -24.72 -2.93 -6.40
C GLY A 25 -24.90 -3.91 -5.25
N ARG A 26 -25.81 -4.88 -5.46
CA ARG A 26 -25.89 -6.06 -4.59
C ARG A 26 -24.58 -6.83 -4.64
N PRO A 27 -24.12 -7.43 -3.53
CA PRO A 27 -22.91 -8.26 -3.56
C PRO A 27 -23.06 -9.39 -4.57
N ILE A 28 -22.00 -9.65 -5.33
CA ILE A 28 -21.93 -10.72 -6.31
C ILE A 28 -21.86 -12.05 -5.56
N ARG A 29 -22.82 -12.95 -5.83
CA ARG A 29 -22.91 -14.24 -5.15
C ARG A 29 -22.07 -15.30 -5.86
N PRO A 30 -21.72 -16.42 -5.20
CA PRO A 30 -20.98 -17.52 -5.83
C PRO A 30 -21.64 -18.12 -7.08
N LYS A 31 -22.97 -18.02 -7.22
CA LYS A 31 -23.66 -18.47 -8.43
C LYS A 31 -23.38 -17.52 -9.60
N ASP A 32 -23.46 -16.22 -9.34
CA ASP A 32 -23.28 -15.16 -10.34
C ASP A 32 -21.81 -15.09 -10.77
N TYR A 33 -20.88 -15.19 -9.81
CA TYR A 33 -19.45 -15.33 -10.11
C TYR A 33 -19.14 -16.51 -11.02
N ARG A 34 -19.69 -17.70 -10.75
CA ARG A 34 -19.51 -18.87 -11.63
C ARG A 34 -20.08 -18.66 -13.04
N ALA A 35 -21.17 -17.91 -13.17
CA ALA A 35 -21.72 -17.55 -14.47
C ALA A 35 -20.80 -16.56 -15.22
N MET A 36 -20.22 -15.59 -14.52
CA MET A 36 -19.22 -14.66 -15.07
C MET A 36 -17.94 -15.38 -15.52
N VAL A 37 -17.46 -16.34 -14.72
CA VAL A 37 -16.32 -17.22 -15.08
C VAL A 37 -16.62 -18.01 -16.35
N ALA A 38 -17.82 -18.57 -16.49
CA ALA A 38 -18.19 -19.27 -17.74
C ALA A 38 -18.24 -18.31 -18.95
N ALA A 39 -18.61 -17.05 -18.73
CA ALA A 39 -18.64 -16.05 -19.79
C ALA A 39 -17.24 -15.58 -20.22
N ILE A 40 -16.27 -15.46 -19.31
CA ILE A 40 -14.94 -14.89 -19.62
C ILE A 40 -14.18 -15.67 -20.71
N GLY A 41 -14.37 -16.99 -20.77
CA GLY A 41 -13.74 -17.85 -21.80
C GLY A 41 -14.43 -17.81 -23.16
N SER A 42 -15.52 -17.04 -23.32
CA SER A 42 -16.24 -16.91 -24.59
C SER A 42 -15.66 -15.75 -25.42
N PRO A 43 -15.33 -15.95 -26.72
CA PRO A 43 -14.83 -14.88 -27.57
C PRO A 43 -15.76 -13.66 -27.59
N GLY A 44 -15.21 -12.46 -27.36
CA GLY A 44 -15.96 -11.19 -27.41
C GLY A 44 -16.88 -10.91 -26.22
N SER A 45 -16.81 -11.71 -25.14
CA SER A 45 -17.66 -11.53 -23.94
C SER A 45 -17.19 -10.43 -22.99
N VAL A 46 -15.89 -10.13 -23.01
CA VAL A 46 -15.25 -9.10 -22.19
C VAL A 46 -15.18 -7.82 -23.05
N PRO A 47 -15.80 -6.71 -22.63
CA PRO A 47 -15.53 -5.40 -23.23
C PRO A 47 -14.03 -5.13 -23.31
N ASP A 48 -13.58 -4.34 -24.28
CA ASP A 48 -12.17 -3.98 -24.42
C ASP A 48 -11.68 -3.19 -23.20
N LEU A 49 -11.21 -3.94 -22.20
CA LEU A 49 -10.56 -3.44 -20.98
C LEU A 49 -9.06 -3.34 -21.17
N GLU A 50 -8.50 -3.90 -22.24
CA GLU A 50 -7.06 -4.00 -22.46
C GLU A 50 -6.44 -2.60 -22.50
N PHE A 51 -7.08 -1.68 -23.22
CA PHE A 51 -6.66 -0.28 -23.25
C PHE A 51 -6.62 0.38 -21.86
N LEU A 52 -7.67 0.18 -21.04
CA LEU A 52 -7.74 0.77 -19.69
C LEU A 52 -6.71 0.14 -18.74
N ARG A 53 -6.56 -1.19 -18.78
CA ARG A 53 -5.57 -1.93 -18.00
C ARG A 53 -4.16 -1.47 -18.36
N LEU A 54 -3.85 -1.40 -19.65
CA LEU A 54 -2.56 -0.94 -20.17
C LEU A 54 -2.28 0.50 -19.73
N ARG A 55 -3.23 1.43 -19.91
CA ARG A 55 -3.08 2.83 -19.52
C ARG A 55 -2.82 2.98 -18.01
N ARG A 56 -3.51 2.18 -17.19
CA ARG A 56 -3.31 2.19 -15.73
C ARG A 56 -1.93 1.63 -15.36
N ALA A 57 -1.50 0.54 -15.98
CA ALA A 57 -0.17 -0.03 -15.79
C ALA A 57 0.94 0.93 -16.24
N GLN A 58 0.68 1.74 -17.28
CA GLN A 58 1.58 2.78 -17.78
C GLN A 58 1.86 3.90 -16.78
N LEU A 59 1.02 4.07 -15.75
CA LEU A 59 1.31 4.98 -14.63
C LEU A 59 2.45 4.46 -13.75
N VAL A 60 2.78 3.17 -13.84
CA VAL A 60 3.79 2.50 -13.01
C VAL A 60 5.06 2.19 -13.80
N VAL A 61 4.94 1.68 -15.03
CA VAL A 61 6.07 1.38 -15.91
C VAL A 61 5.74 1.76 -17.35
N ALA A 62 6.71 2.25 -18.11
CA ALA A 62 6.46 2.80 -19.45
C ALA A 62 5.89 1.77 -20.45
N ASP A 63 6.45 0.56 -20.47
CA ASP A 63 6.08 -0.53 -21.37
C ASP A 63 5.61 -1.74 -20.56
N PRO A 64 4.37 -1.75 -20.04
CA PRO A 64 3.88 -2.84 -19.22
C PRO A 64 3.50 -4.06 -20.07
N GLU A 65 3.93 -5.22 -19.61
CA GLU A 65 3.39 -6.52 -20.06
C GLU A 65 2.33 -6.96 -19.06
N LEU A 66 1.10 -7.18 -19.53
CA LEU A 66 0.00 -7.66 -18.70
C LEU A 66 -0.48 -9.01 -19.22
N PRO A 67 -0.76 -9.98 -18.34
CA PRO A 67 -1.40 -11.22 -18.76
C PRO A 67 -2.81 -10.96 -19.28
N GLU A 68 -3.34 -11.93 -20.02
CA GLU A 68 -4.78 -11.99 -20.32
C GLU A 68 -5.58 -12.05 -19.02
N ILE A 69 -6.82 -11.55 -19.07
CA ILE A 69 -7.69 -11.53 -17.88
C ILE A 69 -8.08 -12.97 -17.54
N ASP A 70 -7.68 -13.42 -16.36
CA ASP A 70 -7.92 -14.76 -15.87
C ASP A 70 -8.95 -14.81 -14.74
N LEU A 71 -9.08 -15.99 -14.12
CA LEU A 71 -10.00 -16.21 -13.01
C LEU A 71 -9.59 -15.45 -11.74
N ASP A 72 -8.28 -15.28 -11.52
CA ASP A 72 -7.75 -14.60 -10.35
C ASP A 72 -8.02 -13.09 -10.45
N GLU A 73 -7.83 -12.50 -11.63
CA GLU A 73 -8.11 -11.08 -11.86
C GLU A 73 -9.61 -10.77 -11.80
N LEU A 74 -10.47 -11.60 -12.41
CA LEU A 74 -11.92 -11.47 -12.25
C LEU A 74 -12.35 -11.65 -10.78
N GLY A 75 -11.78 -12.64 -10.11
CA GLY A 75 -12.02 -12.90 -8.69
C GLY A 75 -11.65 -11.71 -7.81
N LEU A 76 -10.51 -11.07 -8.11
CA LEU A 76 -10.06 -9.86 -7.44
C LEU A 76 -11.05 -8.71 -7.66
N TRP A 77 -11.49 -8.42 -8.89
CA TRP A 77 -12.47 -7.37 -9.14
C TRP A 77 -13.79 -7.60 -8.39
N VAL A 78 -14.29 -8.83 -8.40
CA VAL A 78 -15.50 -9.21 -7.69
C VAL A 78 -15.32 -9.06 -6.18
N ALA A 79 -14.14 -9.42 -5.66
CA ALA A 79 -13.84 -9.23 -4.25
C ALA A 79 -13.85 -7.75 -3.86
N LEU A 80 -13.17 -6.89 -4.63
CA LEU A 80 -13.13 -5.44 -4.40
C LEU A 80 -14.53 -4.82 -4.43
N HIS A 81 -15.36 -5.19 -5.42
CA HIS A 81 -16.77 -4.78 -5.44
C HIS A 81 -17.52 -5.21 -4.18
N ASN A 82 -17.34 -6.47 -3.76
CA ASN A 82 -18.03 -6.99 -2.59
C ASN A 82 -17.58 -6.33 -1.28
N ILE A 83 -16.34 -5.84 -1.19
CA ILE A 83 -15.89 -5.01 -0.05
C ILE A 83 -16.73 -3.74 0.03
N LEU A 84 -16.91 -3.02 -1.08
CA LEU A 84 -17.75 -1.80 -1.10
C LEU A 84 -19.22 -2.12 -0.81
N ALA A 85 -19.74 -3.23 -1.35
CA ALA A 85 -21.13 -3.65 -1.11
C ALA A 85 -21.36 -4.02 0.37
N LEU A 86 -20.34 -4.58 1.04
CA LEU A 86 -20.37 -4.86 2.48
C LEU A 86 -20.32 -3.59 3.32
N ASP A 87 -19.67 -2.53 2.83
CA ASP A 87 -19.53 -1.23 3.51
C ASP A 87 -20.70 -0.26 3.21
N HIS A 88 -21.61 -0.64 2.32
CA HIS A 88 -22.69 0.23 1.86
C HIS A 88 -23.68 0.60 2.98
N PRO A 89 -24.10 1.88 3.13
CA PRO A 89 -24.93 2.34 4.25
C PRO A 89 -26.31 1.66 4.33
N ASP A 90 -26.89 1.26 3.19
CA ASP A 90 -28.16 0.53 3.17
C ASP A 90 -28.03 -0.98 3.44
N ARG A 91 -26.86 -1.44 3.91
CA ARG A 91 -26.61 -2.85 4.25
C ARG A 91 -27.72 -3.48 5.08
N GLU A 92 -28.15 -2.77 6.11
CA GLU A 92 -29.16 -3.24 7.07
C GLU A 92 -30.58 -3.19 6.51
N ARG A 93 -30.88 -2.19 5.68
CA ARG A 93 -32.25 -1.91 5.20
C ARG A 93 -32.66 -2.78 4.02
N VAL A 94 -31.77 -2.98 3.04
CA VAL A 94 -32.16 -3.55 1.74
C VAL A 94 -31.96 -5.07 1.70
N TRP A 95 -31.15 -5.63 2.60
CA TRP A 95 -30.61 -6.98 2.46
C TRP A 95 -30.68 -7.74 3.79
N ALA A 96 -31.92 -7.93 4.26
CA ALA A 96 -32.34 -8.23 5.63
C ALA A 96 -31.93 -9.58 6.26
N ARG A 97 -30.89 -10.30 5.80
CA ARG A 97 -30.46 -11.55 6.45
C ARG A 97 -28.97 -11.55 6.75
N VAL A 98 -28.62 -11.38 8.04
CA VAL A 98 -27.24 -11.44 8.60
C VAL A 98 -26.45 -12.67 8.13
N VAL A 99 -27.11 -13.83 8.00
CA VAL A 99 -26.50 -15.08 7.49
C VAL A 99 -25.97 -14.92 6.06
N SER A 100 -26.60 -14.08 5.24
CA SER A 100 -26.18 -13.81 3.87
C SER A 100 -24.88 -13.00 3.83
N TRP A 101 -24.67 -12.09 4.78
CA TRP A 101 -23.50 -11.21 4.82
C TRP A 101 -22.23 -11.93 5.25
N ARG A 102 -22.30 -12.81 6.25
CA ARG A 102 -21.17 -13.68 6.61
C ARG A 102 -20.74 -14.57 5.45
N LYS A 103 -21.70 -15.05 4.65
CA LYS A 103 -21.40 -15.83 3.45
C LYS A 103 -20.72 -14.97 2.37
N VAL A 104 -21.16 -13.73 2.17
CA VAL A 104 -20.48 -12.79 1.27
C VAL A 104 -19.05 -12.52 1.76
N GLU A 105 -18.86 -12.17 3.04
CA GLU A 105 -17.53 -11.97 3.64
C GLU A 105 -16.62 -13.19 3.42
N SER A 106 -17.12 -14.40 3.74
CA SER A 106 -16.35 -15.63 3.57
C SER A 106 -15.94 -15.87 2.11
N VAL A 107 -16.84 -15.61 1.16
CA VAL A 107 -16.56 -15.79 -0.27
C VAL A 107 -15.55 -14.73 -0.75
N THR A 108 -15.73 -13.47 -0.35
CA THR A 108 -14.79 -12.39 -0.65
C THR A 108 -13.40 -12.71 -0.15
N ARG A 109 -13.27 -13.21 1.09
CA ARG A 109 -11.99 -13.66 1.65
C ARG A 109 -11.36 -14.78 0.82
N THR A 110 -12.14 -15.76 0.38
CA THR A 110 -11.64 -16.83 -0.51
C THR A 110 -11.14 -16.26 -1.83
N LEU A 111 -11.86 -15.31 -2.44
CA LEU A 111 -11.43 -14.66 -3.69
C LEU A 111 -10.15 -13.83 -3.53
N LEU A 112 -9.90 -13.29 -2.34
CA LEU A 112 -8.66 -12.55 -2.01
C LEU A 112 -7.49 -13.46 -1.62
N THR A 113 -7.72 -14.78 -1.46
CA THR A 113 -6.66 -15.74 -1.12
C THR A 113 -5.89 -16.13 -2.38
N LEU A 114 -5.26 -15.13 -3.01
CA LEU A 114 -4.42 -15.31 -4.19
C LEU A 114 -3.05 -15.85 -3.79
N GLY A 115 -2.48 -16.75 -4.60
CA GLY A 115 -1.08 -17.18 -4.42
C GLY A 115 -0.10 -16.02 -4.59
N GLN A 116 1.16 -16.20 -4.22
CA GLN A 116 2.21 -15.22 -4.53
C GLN A 116 2.24 -14.98 -6.05
N ALA A 117 2.38 -13.72 -6.47
CA ALA A 117 2.54 -13.40 -7.88
C ALA A 117 3.79 -14.10 -8.43
N SER A 118 3.63 -14.85 -9.53
CA SER A 118 4.70 -15.61 -10.17
C SER A 118 5.81 -14.71 -10.70
N ASP A 119 5.43 -13.53 -11.17
CA ASP A 119 6.28 -12.57 -11.85
C ASP A 119 5.75 -11.13 -11.67
N PHE A 120 6.45 -10.19 -12.29
CA PHE A 120 6.10 -8.77 -12.24
C PHE A 120 4.81 -8.44 -12.98
N ALA A 121 4.52 -9.10 -14.10
CA ALA A 121 3.32 -8.83 -14.91
C ALA A 121 2.05 -9.18 -14.13
N VAL A 122 2.05 -10.33 -13.45
CA VAL A 122 0.95 -10.75 -12.55
C VAL A 122 0.84 -9.79 -11.36
N ALA A 123 1.95 -9.40 -10.73
CA ALA A 123 1.94 -8.44 -9.63
C ALA A 123 1.39 -7.06 -10.07
N LEU A 124 1.72 -6.64 -11.28
CA LEU A 124 1.27 -5.39 -11.88
C LEU A 124 -0.22 -5.42 -12.22
N ALA A 125 -0.73 -6.53 -12.78
CA ALA A 125 -2.17 -6.71 -13.01
C ALA A 125 -2.99 -6.59 -11.71
N ARG A 126 -2.50 -7.19 -10.60
CA ARG A 126 -3.12 -7.02 -9.29
C ARG A 126 -3.08 -5.58 -8.80
N HIS A 127 -1.98 -4.86 -9.03
CA HIS A 127 -1.90 -3.42 -8.73
C HIS A 127 -2.87 -2.58 -9.57
N VAL A 128 -3.04 -2.89 -10.86
CA VAL A 128 -4.00 -2.21 -11.74
C VAL A 128 -5.41 -2.25 -11.17
N ALA A 129 -5.78 -3.32 -10.45
CA ALA A 129 -7.06 -3.41 -9.73
C ALA A 129 -7.03 -2.76 -8.33
N VAL A 130 -6.06 -3.10 -7.48
CA VAL A 130 -6.04 -2.69 -6.07
C VAL A 130 -5.61 -1.22 -5.89
N GLY A 131 -4.71 -0.73 -6.72
CA GLY A 131 -4.22 0.65 -6.70
C GLY A 131 -5.33 1.70 -6.82
N PRO A 132 -6.18 1.69 -7.87
CA PRO A 132 -7.33 2.60 -7.93
C PRO A 132 -8.35 2.36 -6.82
N PHE A 133 -8.50 1.12 -6.34
CA PHE A 133 -9.46 0.79 -5.28
C PHE A 133 -9.16 1.49 -3.95
N ILE A 134 -7.89 1.59 -3.57
CA ILE A 134 -7.48 2.32 -2.36
C ILE A 134 -7.47 3.85 -2.56
N GLU A 135 -7.64 4.32 -3.78
CA GLU A 135 -7.74 5.74 -4.16
C GLU A 135 -9.19 6.22 -4.25
N LEU A 136 -10.16 5.34 -3.99
CA LEU A 136 -11.57 5.68 -4.10
C LEU A 136 -11.94 6.83 -3.18
N ARG A 137 -12.80 7.69 -3.71
CA ARG A 137 -13.40 8.82 -3.00
C ARG A 137 -14.90 8.65 -2.98
N ARG A 138 -15.50 8.90 -1.83
CA ARG A 138 -16.95 8.89 -1.65
C ARG A 138 -17.46 10.33 -1.66
N GLU A 139 -18.46 10.59 -2.49
CA GLU A 139 -19.17 11.87 -2.50
C GLU A 139 -20.38 11.76 -1.57
N ASP A 140 -20.33 12.49 -0.46
CA ASP A 140 -21.40 12.57 0.52
C ASP A 140 -22.20 13.86 0.30
N HIS A 141 -23.53 13.75 0.31
CA HIS A 141 -24.39 14.94 0.30
C HIS A 141 -24.94 15.18 1.69
N VAL A 142 -24.75 16.38 2.23
CA VAL A 142 -25.30 16.79 3.53
C VAL A 142 -26.36 17.84 3.30
N VAL A 143 -27.57 17.56 3.78
CA VAL A 143 -28.74 18.43 3.68
C VAL A 143 -29.08 18.95 5.08
N VAL A 144 -29.10 20.27 5.23
CA VAL A 144 -29.55 20.91 6.47
C VAL A 144 -31.07 21.02 6.44
N THR A 145 -31.74 20.36 7.38
CA THR A 145 -33.20 20.39 7.55
C THR A 145 -33.57 21.08 8.86
N LEU A 146 -34.86 21.32 9.09
CA LEU A 146 -35.35 21.84 10.37
C LEU A 146 -35.09 20.89 11.55
N GLU A 147 -34.96 19.58 11.28
CA GLU A 147 -34.71 18.53 12.29
C GLU A 147 -33.20 18.32 12.57
N GLY A 148 -32.32 18.97 11.80
CA GLY A 148 -30.88 18.86 11.89
C GLY A 148 -30.21 18.56 10.55
N GLU A 149 -28.94 18.18 10.61
CA GLU A 149 -28.16 17.76 9.44
C GLU A 149 -28.43 16.29 9.11
N GLU A 150 -28.82 16.01 7.87
CA GLU A 150 -28.93 14.66 7.34
C GLU A 150 -27.86 14.41 6.28
N ARG A 151 -27.13 13.29 6.41
CA ARG A 151 -26.03 12.91 5.52
C ARG A 151 -26.42 11.69 4.68
N TYR A 152 -26.18 11.80 3.37
CA TYR A 152 -26.34 10.73 2.39
C TYR A 152 -24.95 10.28 1.92
N ALA A 153 -24.46 9.21 2.53
CA ALA A 153 -23.10 8.72 2.28
C ALA A 153 -23.00 8.00 0.93
N GLY A 154 -22.31 8.59 -0.05
CA GLY A 154 -22.21 8.01 -1.40
C GLY A 154 -23.53 7.87 -2.16
N GLN A 155 -24.58 8.59 -1.73
CA GLN A 155 -25.94 8.43 -2.27
C GLN A 155 -26.53 9.78 -2.68
N PRO A 156 -27.22 9.85 -3.83
CA PRO A 156 -27.90 11.08 -4.23
C PRO A 156 -29.02 11.42 -3.25
N VAL A 157 -29.22 12.71 -3.01
CA VAL A 157 -30.33 13.20 -2.16
C VAL A 157 -31.67 12.80 -2.79
N PRO A 158 -32.60 12.15 -2.06
CA PRO A 158 -33.89 11.75 -2.60
C PRO A 158 -34.69 12.95 -3.13
N GLY A 159 -35.03 12.93 -4.42
CA GLY A 159 -35.70 14.04 -5.12
C GLY A 159 -37.00 14.52 -4.45
N ARG A 160 -37.72 13.63 -3.77
CA ARG A 160 -38.97 13.94 -3.06
C ARG A 160 -38.80 14.93 -1.91
N ARG A 161 -37.58 15.09 -1.37
CA ARG A 161 -37.29 16.04 -0.28
C ARG A 161 -37.22 17.48 -0.75
N PHE A 162 -36.99 17.71 -2.04
CA PHE A 162 -37.01 19.05 -2.63
C PHE A 162 -38.43 19.54 -2.96
N LEU A 163 -39.45 18.67 -2.90
CA LEU A 163 -40.83 19.02 -3.25
C LEU A 163 -41.59 19.77 -2.14
N PHE A 164 -41.20 19.58 -0.87
CA PHE A 164 -41.92 20.12 0.29
C PHE A 164 -41.15 21.22 1.04
N SER A 165 -39.93 21.53 0.60
CA SER A 165 -39.05 22.50 1.24
C SER A 165 -38.86 23.72 0.34
N GLY A 166 -39.82 24.65 0.41
CA GLY A 166 -39.68 25.98 -0.18
C GLY A 166 -38.43 26.68 0.37
N ASP A 167 -37.56 27.16 -0.54
CA ASP A 167 -36.28 27.85 -0.35
C ASP A 167 -35.18 27.16 0.49
N MET A 168 -35.52 26.25 1.41
CA MET A 168 -34.58 25.46 2.22
C MET A 168 -33.84 24.36 1.43
N SER A 169 -34.28 24.09 0.21
CA SER A 169 -33.71 23.14 -0.74
C SER A 169 -32.32 23.52 -1.29
N ARG A 170 -31.77 24.69 -0.90
CA ARG A 170 -30.51 25.24 -1.42
C ARG A 170 -29.25 24.92 -0.61
N ALA A 171 -29.34 24.30 0.55
CA ALA A 171 -28.18 24.04 1.42
C ALA A 171 -27.68 22.59 1.38
N ALA A 172 -27.80 21.90 0.23
CA ALA A 172 -27.12 20.62 0.05
C ALA A 172 -25.63 20.88 -0.22
N ARG A 173 -24.76 20.62 0.75
CA ARG A 173 -23.30 20.64 0.55
C ARG A 173 -22.84 19.26 0.08
N THR A 174 -21.85 19.23 -0.79
CA THR A 174 -21.18 18.00 -1.21
C THR A 174 -19.82 17.95 -0.53
N GLU A 175 -19.54 16.84 0.14
CA GLU A 175 -18.26 16.55 0.79
C GLU A 175 -17.60 15.37 0.06
N VAL A 176 -16.32 15.49 -0.27
CA VAL A 176 -15.54 14.41 -0.88
C VAL A 176 -14.64 13.82 0.19
N ILE A 177 -14.83 12.53 0.47
CA ILE A 177 -14.11 11.80 1.52
C ILE A 177 -13.24 10.75 0.85
N GLU A 178 -11.98 10.63 1.27
CA GLU A 178 -11.13 9.50 0.87
C GLU A 178 -11.68 8.23 1.53
N TRP A 179 -12.21 7.30 0.72
CA TRP A 179 -12.99 6.17 1.24
C TRP A 179 -12.18 5.34 2.23
N LEU A 180 -10.92 5.03 1.91
CA LEU A 180 -10.03 4.24 2.76
C LEU A 180 -9.71 4.89 4.12
N ALA A 181 -9.75 6.23 4.20
CA ALA A 181 -9.46 6.96 5.43
C ALA A 181 -10.69 7.10 6.34
N ASP A 182 -11.88 6.71 5.85
CA ASP A 182 -13.10 6.70 6.64
C ASP A 182 -13.14 5.50 7.60
N ARG A 183 -14.09 5.53 8.53
CA ARG A 183 -14.32 4.42 9.45
C ARG A 183 -15.17 3.34 8.79
N HIS A 184 -14.62 2.15 8.68
CA HIS A 184 -15.33 0.99 8.14
C HIS A 184 -15.82 0.04 9.24
N MET A 185 -16.66 -0.92 8.84
CA MET A 185 -16.98 -2.05 9.72
C MET A 185 -15.79 -3.01 9.89
N PRO A 186 -15.63 -3.70 11.03
CA PRO A 186 -14.46 -4.55 11.28
C PRO A 186 -14.24 -5.65 10.23
N GLU A 187 -15.30 -6.22 9.65
CA GLU A 187 -15.20 -7.16 8.54
C GLU A 187 -14.67 -6.54 7.25
N VAL A 188 -15.03 -5.29 6.96
CA VAL A 188 -14.56 -4.54 5.80
C VAL A 188 -13.09 -4.19 5.99
N GLU A 189 -12.69 -3.72 7.18
CA GLU A 189 -11.28 -3.46 7.52
C GLU A 189 -10.41 -4.69 7.31
N ARG A 190 -10.87 -5.88 7.75
CA ARG A 190 -10.14 -7.14 7.52
C ARG A 190 -10.02 -7.47 6.03
N LEU A 191 -11.07 -7.25 5.24
CA LEU A 191 -11.03 -7.53 3.80
C LEU A 191 -10.18 -6.51 3.02
N ILE A 192 -10.10 -5.26 3.48
CA ILE A 192 -9.16 -4.26 2.95
C ILE A 192 -7.72 -4.75 3.17
N ILE A 193 -7.40 -5.26 4.35
CA ILE A 193 -6.10 -5.89 4.64
C ILE A 193 -5.83 -7.06 3.69
N ASP A 194 -6.81 -7.96 3.50
CA ASP A 194 -6.69 -9.08 2.57
C ASP A 194 -6.47 -8.60 1.11
N ALA A 195 -7.14 -7.51 0.69
CA ALA A 195 -6.96 -6.91 -0.64
C ALA A 195 -5.59 -6.24 -0.83
N LEU A 196 -5.04 -5.61 0.20
CA LEU A 196 -3.68 -5.06 0.17
C LEU A 196 -2.64 -6.17 0.04
N TRP A 197 -2.83 -7.30 0.73
CA TRP A 197 -1.97 -8.49 0.58
C TRP A 197 -1.99 -9.05 -0.83
N ALA A 198 -3.09 -8.92 -1.56
CA ALA A 198 -3.17 -9.34 -2.96
C ALA A 198 -2.23 -8.52 -3.87
N SER A 199 -1.91 -7.26 -3.52
CA SER A 199 -1.06 -6.39 -4.35
C SER A 199 0.21 -5.89 -3.63
N PRO A 200 1.32 -6.64 -3.75
CA PRO A 200 2.59 -6.23 -3.14
C PRO A 200 3.17 -4.96 -3.76
N ILE A 201 2.88 -4.67 -5.04
CA ILE A 201 3.26 -3.43 -5.71
C ILE A 201 2.53 -2.24 -5.08
N THR A 202 1.22 -2.35 -4.81
CA THR A 202 0.47 -1.29 -4.12
C THR A 202 1.06 -0.98 -2.75
N CYS A 203 1.36 -2.03 -1.96
CA CYS A 203 1.97 -1.86 -0.64
C CYS A 203 3.36 -1.22 -0.72
N LEU A 204 4.16 -1.57 -1.74
CA LEU A 204 5.48 -0.97 -1.94
C LEU A 204 5.37 0.50 -2.37
N LEU A 205 4.43 0.87 -3.24
CA LEU A 205 4.21 2.26 -3.66
C LEU A 205 3.61 3.12 -2.53
N ARG A 206 2.85 2.51 -1.62
CA ARG A 206 2.16 3.19 -0.51
C ARG A 206 2.41 2.49 0.82
N PRO A 207 3.65 2.56 1.35
CA PRO A 207 4.06 1.79 2.52
C PRO A 207 3.31 2.15 3.81
N LEU A 208 2.76 3.37 3.91
CA LEU A 208 1.93 3.78 5.04
C LEU A 208 0.54 3.12 5.06
N GLN A 209 0.09 2.60 3.91
CA GLN A 209 -1.16 1.86 3.77
C GLN A 209 -0.93 0.35 3.74
N ALA A 210 0.32 -0.11 3.88
CA ALA A 210 0.64 -1.53 3.84
C ALA A 210 0.03 -2.26 5.05
N PRO A 211 -0.38 -3.53 4.89
CA PRO A 211 -1.05 -4.26 5.94
C PRO A 211 -0.08 -4.61 7.09
N PRO A 212 -0.59 -4.87 8.31
CA PRO A 212 0.24 -5.29 9.42
C PRO A 212 1.07 -6.54 9.09
N GLY A 213 2.36 -6.51 9.42
CA GLY A 213 3.29 -7.61 9.10
C GLY A 213 3.83 -7.60 7.67
N TRP A 214 3.47 -6.62 6.85
CA TRP A 214 4.05 -6.42 5.53
C TRP A 214 5.57 -6.21 5.58
N THR A 215 6.25 -6.68 4.55
CA THR A 215 7.68 -6.46 4.34
C THR A 215 7.98 -6.07 2.89
N PRO A 216 8.88 -5.11 2.64
CA PRO A 216 9.28 -4.77 1.28
C PRO A 216 9.93 -5.94 0.54
N LEU A 217 10.38 -6.98 1.25
CA LEU A 217 10.99 -8.17 0.65
C LEU A 217 10.03 -8.97 -0.23
N ILE A 218 8.71 -8.84 -0.04
CA ILE A 218 7.70 -9.48 -0.91
C ILE A 218 7.80 -8.95 -2.35
N ALA A 219 8.06 -7.64 -2.50
CA ALA A 219 8.12 -6.94 -3.77
C ALA A 219 9.56 -6.61 -4.22
N ALA A 220 10.56 -6.91 -3.41
CA ALA A 220 11.95 -6.54 -3.66
C ALA A 220 12.52 -7.09 -4.98
N PRO A 221 12.19 -8.30 -5.46
CA PRO A 221 12.62 -8.77 -6.78
C PRO A 221 12.21 -7.82 -7.93
N PHE A 222 11.07 -7.14 -7.78
CA PHE A 222 10.57 -6.21 -8.79
C PHE A 222 11.38 -4.91 -8.85
N LEU A 223 12.02 -4.50 -7.74
CA LEU A 223 12.93 -3.35 -7.72
C LEU A 223 14.21 -3.56 -8.55
N LEU A 224 14.47 -4.79 -9.01
CA LEU A 224 15.55 -5.05 -9.96
C LEU A 224 15.22 -4.52 -11.37
N GLN A 225 13.95 -4.26 -11.66
CA GLN A 225 13.53 -3.60 -12.88
C GLN A 225 13.71 -2.08 -12.75
N ARG A 226 14.64 -1.52 -13.53
CA ARG A 226 15.03 -0.11 -13.43
C ARG A 226 13.85 0.87 -13.58
N GLY A 227 12.91 0.58 -14.48
CA GLY A 227 11.71 1.40 -14.68
C GLY A 227 10.88 1.48 -13.40
N PHE A 228 10.54 0.33 -12.84
CA PHE A 228 9.75 0.24 -11.61
C PHE A 228 10.46 0.82 -10.39
N ALA A 229 11.76 0.54 -10.23
CA ALA A 229 12.55 1.10 -9.13
C ALA A 229 12.51 2.63 -9.09
N ARG A 230 12.60 3.28 -10.26
CA ARG A 230 12.46 4.74 -10.38
C ARG A 230 11.08 5.19 -9.94
N THR A 231 10.03 4.53 -10.42
CA THR A 231 8.65 4.83 -10.02
C THR A 231 8.47 4.76 -8.52
N VAL A 232 8.98 3.71 -7.86
CA VAL A 232 8.93 3.57 -6.40
C VAL A 232 9.68 4.70 -5.69
N CYS A 233 10.90 5.02 -6.13
CA CYS A 233 11.68 6.11 -5.55
C CYS A 233 10.96 7.47 -5.70
N HIS A 234 10.37 7.74 -6.87
CA HIS A 234 9.61 8.96 -7.12
C HIS A 234 8.30 8.99 -6.32
N ALA A 235 7.60 7.87 -6.17
CA ALA A 235 6.39 7.81 -5.35
C ALA A 235 6.68 8.10 -3.88
N TRP A 236 7.73 7.49 -3.32
CA TRP A 236 8.17 7.77 -1.95
C TRP A 236 8.64 9.21 -1.77
N ALA A 237 9.42 9.74 -2.72
CA ALA A 237 9.89 11.11 -2.67
C ALA A 237 8.74 12.13 -2.87
N ALA A 238 7.73 11.84 -3.70
CA ALA A 238 6.61 12.76 -3.92
C ALA A 238 5.63 12.82 -2.74
N SER A 239 5.67 11.85 -1.83
CA SER A 239 4.85 11.84 -0.61
C SER A 239 5.16 13.04 0.28
N SER A 240 4.12 13.66 0.85
CA SER A 240 4.26 14.62 1.96
C SER A 240 4.97 14.01 3.15
N ASP A 241 4.70 12.73 3.39
CA ASP A 241 5.16 11.93 4.53
C ASP A 241 6.29 10.98 4.09
N TRP A 242 7.22 11.47 3.26
CA TRP A 242 8.31 10.66 2.68
C TRP A 242 9.23 10.06 3.75
N ILE A 243 9.36 10.72 4.90
CA ILE A 243 10.19 10.26 6.04
C ILE A 243 9.53 9.08 6.73
N GLU A 244 8.23 9.19 7.00
CA GLU A 244 7.39 8.15 7.58
C GLU A 244 7.29 6.96 6.63
N ALA A 245 7.10 7.21 5.33
CA ALA A 245 7.10 6.18 4.29
C ALA A 245 8.44 5.43 4.25
N GLY A 246 9.56 6.15 4.23
CA GLY A 246 10.89 5.56 4.31
C GLY A 246 11.11 4.76 5.60
N GLY A 247 10.62 5.30 6.73
CA GLY A 247 10.59 4.66 8.04
C GLY A 247 9.82 3.34 8.04
N ALA A 248 8.62 3.32 7.47
CA ALA A 248 7.80 2.12 7.34
C ALA A 248 8.51 1.02 6.52
N VAL A 249 9.15 1.39 5.41
CA VAL A 249 9.89 0.45 4.56
C VAL A 249 11.11 -0.12 5.29
N ILE A 250 11.96 0.73 5.88
CA ILE A 250 13.16 0.23 6.60
C ILE A 250 12.79 -0.55 7.87
N GLY A 251 11.72 -0.15 8.56
CA GLY A 251 11.18 -0.84 9.71
C GLY A 251 10.70 -2.25 9.36
N GLY A 252 9.90 -2.38 8.30
CA GLY A 252 9.46 -3.67 7.76
C GLY A 252 10.64 -4.54 7.30
N LEU A 253 11.62 -3.96 6.61
CA LEU A 253 12.83 -4.66 6.19
C LEU A 253 13.59 -5.22 7.40
N LEU A 254 13.92 -4.38 8.38
CA LEU A 254 14.70 -4.80 9.55
C LEU A 254 13.94 -5.80 10.43
N TYR A 255 12.62 -5.67 10.54
CA TYR A 255 11.79 -6.66 11.20
C TYR A 255 11.94 -8.03 10.54
N SER A 256 11.84 -8.11 9.21
CA SER A 256 12.05 -9.37 8.48
C SER A 256 13.46 -9.93 8.61
N LEU A 257 14.47 -9.07 8.67
CA LEU A 257 15.87 -9.49 8.74
C LEU A 257 16.31 -9.93 10.14
N THR A 258 15.67 -9.43 11.20
CA THR A 258 16.13 -9.61 12.59
C THR A 258 15.08 -10.21 13.52
N GLY A 259 13.82 -10.28 13.12
CA GLY A 259 12.68 -10.66 13.97
C GLY A 259 12.34 -9.65 15.06
N ARG A 260 13.01 -8.49 15.11
CA ARG A 260 12.82 -7.48 16.16
C ARG A 260 12.00 -6.31 15.62
N SER A 261 10.89 -6.00 16.28
CA SER A 261 10.12 -4.80 15.96
C SER A 261 10.96 -3.57 16.28
N PRO A 262 11.00 -2.54 15.40
CA PRO A 262 11.69 -1.28 15.70
C PRO A 262 11.14 -0.59 16.95
N GLN A 263 9.88 -0.84 17.33
CA GLN A 263 9.27 -0.31 18.55
C GLN A 263 9.70 -1.02 19.83
N SER A 264 10.44 -2.13 19.75
CA SER A 264 10.89 -2.86 20.92
C SER A 264 12.16 -2.19 21.50
N PRO A 265 12.14 -1.72 22.76
CA PRO A 265 13.36 -1.23 23.40
C PRO A 265 14.39 -2.37 23.42
N ALA A 266 15.67 -2.02 23.24
CA ALA A 266 16.76 -2.95 23.40
C ALA A 266 16.66 -3.52 24.83
N ARG A 267 16.42 -4.82 24.96
CA ARG A 267 16.56 -5.51 26.24
C ARG A 267 18.00 -5.36 26.69
N SER A 268 18.21 -4.66 27.79
CA SER A 268 19.35 -4.91 28.66
C SER A 268 19.37 -6.40 29.02
N GLU A 269 20.55 -7.01 29.03
CA GLU A 269 20.78 -8.41 29.38
C GLU A 269 20.19 -8.82 30.75
N PRO A 270 19.98 -10.13 30.98
CA PRO A 270 18.98 -10.60 31.95
C PRO A 270 19.52 -10.54 33.37
N ASP A 271 18.82 -9.80 34.23
CA ASP A 271 18.97 -9.96 35.66
C ASP A 271 18.17 -11.20 36.10
N GLN A 272 18.90 -12.21 36.56
CA GLN A 272 18.36 -13.46 37.08
C GLN A 272 17.62 -13.18 38.39
N ARG A 273 16.29 -13.13 38.36
CA ARG A 273 15.46 -13.50 39.52
C ARG A 273 14.23 -14.27 39.07
N GLU A 274 14.32 -15.58 39.26
CA GLU A 274 13.20 -16.50 39.38
C GLU A 274 12.26 -16.04 40.49
N THR A 275 10.99 -15.82 40.14
CA THR A 275 9.85 -16.24 40.96
C THR A 275 8.67 -16.54 40.03
N ASP A 276 8.41 -17.84 39.86
CA ASP A 276 7.10 -18.52 39.92
C ASP A 276 6.03 -17.72 40.70
N ASP A 277 4.73 -17.74 40.44
CA ASP A 277 3.89 -18.55 39.56
C ASP A 277 2.52 -17.83 39.49
N GLY A 278 1.82 -17.85 38.35
CA GLY A 278 0.49 -17.23 38.26
C GLY A 278 -0.12 -17.21 36.84
N PRO A 279 -1.28 -17.83 36.60
CA PRO A 279 -1.83 -17.99 35.26
C PRO A 279 -2.43 -16.67 34.76
N ARG A 280 -1.70 -15.96 33.89
CA ARG A 280 -2.25 -14.83 33.14
C ARG A 280 -3.14 -15.34 32.01
N ALA A 281 -4.43 -15.06 32.15
CA ALA A 281 -5.47 -15.31 31.17
C ALA A 281 -5.10 -14.74 29.79
N LEU A 282 -5.13 -15.63 28.79
CA LEU A 282 -5.12 -15.28 27.37
C LEU A 282 -6.39 -14.47 27.04
N PRO A 283 -6.30 -13.31 26.37
CA PRO A 283 -7.47 -12.71 25.75
C PRO A 283 -7.97 -13.62 24.61
N PRO A 284 -9.28 -13.91 24.53
CA PRO A 284 -9.82 -14.76 23.49
C PRO A 284 -9.93 -14.02 22.15
N GLY A 285 -9.50 -14.65 21.07
CA GLY A 285 -10.03 -14.37 19.73
C GLY A 285 -9.26 -13.39 18.84
N GLY A 286 -7.93 -13.42 18.85
CA GLY A 286 -7.10 -12.80 17.81
C GLY A 286 -6.44 -13.87 16.95
N ALA A 287 -7.20 -14.53 16.08
CA ALA A 287 -6.60 -15.27 14.97
C ALA A 287 -6.01 -14.23 14.00
N ILE A 288 -4.81 -13.75 14.32
CA ILE A 288 -3.88 -13.25 13.32
C ILE A 288 -3.71 -14.44 12.40
N ALA A 289 -4.41 -14.45 11.27
CA ALA A 289 -4.03 -15.28 10.15
C ALA A 289 -2.67 -14.75 9.69
N ALA A 290 -1.62 -15.18 10.40
CA ALA A 290 -0.30 -15.23 9.87
C ALA A 290 -0.41 -16.14 8.64
N LEU A 291 -0.57 -15.55 7.46
CA LEU A 291 -0.06 -16.22 6.29
C LEU A 291 1.42 -16.50 6.59
N PRO A 292 1.85 -17.74 6.33
CA PRO A 292 3.05 -18.31 6.92
C PRO A 292 4.22 -17.38 6.62
N GLY A 293 5.12 -17.26 7.60
CA GLY A 293 6.46 -16.79 7.36
C GLY A 293 7.10 -17.66 6.29
N SER A 294 6.83 -17.37 5.02
CA SER A 294 7.75 -17.71 3.95
C SER A 294 9.03 -17.02 4.36
N THR A 295 10.05 -17.80 4.66
CA THR A 295 11.44 -17.33 4.58
C THR A 295 11.58 -16.76 3.19
N PHE A 296 11.32 -15.46 3.03
CA PHE A 296 11.43 -14.79 1.75
C PHE A 296 12.85 -15.08 1.29
N GLY A 297 12.99 -15.78 0.15
CA GLY A 297 14.26 -16.04 -0.50
C GLY A 297 14.89 -14.77 -1.07
N ALA A 298 14.68 -13.63 -0.41
CA ALA A 298 15.30 -12.37 -0.73
C ALA A 298 16.78 -12.51 -0.41
N GLY A 299 17.57 -12.59 -1.48
CA GLY A 299 19.00 -12.58 -1.41
C GLY A 299 19.53 -11.18 -1.12
N PRO A 300 20.86 -11.05 -1.10
CA PRO A 300 21.55 -9.78 -0.88
C PRO A 300 21.20 -8.72 -1.90
N ARG A 301 20.90 -9.16 -3.13
CA ARG A 301 20.53 -8.29 -4.24
C ARG A 301 19.19 -7.61 -3.99
N GLU A 302 18.20 -8.34 -3.50
CA GLU A 302 16.87 -7.82 -3.16
C GLU A 302 16.93 -6.86 -1.97
N ILE A 303 17.69 -7.22 -0.93
CA ILE A 303 17.93 -6.35 0.23
C ILE A 303 18.64 -5.07 -0.23
N GLY A 304 19.67 -5.21 -1.07
CA GLY A 304 20.40 -4.10 -1.67
C GLY A 304 19.51 -3.20 -2.53
N ALA A 305 18.57 -3.76 -3.30
CA ALA A 305 17.65 -3.00 -4.12
C ALA A 305 16.70 -2.13 -3.26
N VAL A 306 16.17 -2.66 -2.16
CA VAL A 306 15.34 -1.88 -1.22
C VAL A 306 16.15 -0.75 -0.58
N VAL A 307 17.35 -1.06 -0.06
CA VAL A 307 18.23 -0.06 0.57
C VAL A 307 18.67 1.00 -0.44
N GLY A 308 19.02 0.59 -1.66
CA GLY A 308 19.38 1.49 -2.75
C GLY A 308 18.23 2.43 -3.13
N ALA A 309 17.00 1.92 -3.20
CA ALA A 309 15.81 2.74 -3.43
C ALA A 309 15.60 3.78 -2.31
N LEU A 310 15.75 3.40 -1.04
CA LEU A 310 15.64 4.34 0.08
C LEU A 310 16.73 5.42 0.06
N VAL A 311 17.99 5.06 -0.22
CA VAL A 311 19.09 6.03 -0.40
C VAL A 311 18.79 6.96 -1.59
N HIS A 312 18.19 6.45 -2.66
CA HIS A 312 17.81 7.25 -3.81
C HIS A 312 16.72 8.28 -3.46
N VAL A 313 15.77 7.96 -2.57
CA VAL A 313 14.79 8.93 -2.05
C VAL A 313 15.48 10.11 -1.37
N HIS A 314 16.46 9.85 -0.50
CA HIS A 314 17.24 10.93 0.12
C HIS A 314 17.92 11.80 -0.93
N PHE A 315 18.49 11.19 -1.97
CA PHE A 315 19.14 11.92 -3.05
C PHE A 315 18.14 12.80 -3.83
N LEU A 316 16.96 12.29 -4.18
CA LEU A 316 15.89 13.08 -4.80
C LEU A 316 15.46 14.26 -3.92
N LYS A 317 15.37 14.05 -2.60
CA LYS A 317 15.05 15.13 -1.65
C LYS A 317 16.14 16.18 -1.53
N VAL A 318 17.41 15.80 -1.66
CA VAL A 318 18.51 16.77 -1.74
C VAL A 318 18.44 17.61 -3.02
N LEU A 319 17.97 17.03 -4.13
CA LEU A 319 17.75 17.80 -5.37
C LEU A 319 16.58 18.78 -5.21
N GLU A 320 15.51 18.38 -4.54
CA GLU A 320 14.30 19.20 -4.33
C GLU A 320 14.48 20.30 -3.27
N LEU A 321 15.03 19.94 -2.10
CA LEU A 321 15.05 20.79 -0.90
C LEU A 321 16.46 21.33 -0.58
N GLY A 322 17.49 20.87 -1.28
CA GLY A 322 18.90 21.12 -0.92
C GLY A 322 19.34 20.32 0.31
N ALA A 323 20.33 20.83 1.05
CA ALA A 323 20.84 20.18 2.27
C ALA A 323 19.98 20.44 3.53
N ARG A 324 18.84 21.11 3.39
CA ARG A 324 17.99 21.54 4.51
C ARG A 324 16.98 20.45 4.85
N LEU A 325 17.17 19.80 5.99
CA LEU A 325 16.14 18.99 6.62
C LEU A 325 15.35 19.88 7.57
N GLY A 326 14.09 20.16 7.25
CA GLY A 326 13.13 20.78 8.17
C GLY A 326 12.65 19.80 9.25
N LEU A 327 13.54 18.95 9.76
CA LEU A 327 13.22 17.98 10.78
C LEU A 327 13.18 18.69 12.13
N ALA A 328 12.06 18.57 12.85
CA ALA A 328 12.09 18.80 14.28
C ALA A 328 13.08 17.78 14.88
N ALA A 329 14.12 18.28 15.56
CA ALA A 329 15.25 17.51 16.11
C ALA A 329 14.88 16.47 17.20
N SER A 330 13.62 16.04 17.27
CA SER A 330 13.03 15.29 18.38
C SER A 330 12.16 14.11 17.97
N THR A 331 12.15 13.67 16.71
CA THR A 331 11.40 12.46 16.34
C THR A 331 11.92 11.25 17.12
N ARG A 332 11.09 10.78 18.07
CA ARG A 332 11.33 9.58 18.89
C ARG A 332 11.02 8.28 18.16
N ASP A 333 10.47 8.36 16.95
CA ASP A 333 10.20 7.17 16.15
C ASP A 333 11.52 6.57 15.64
N ARG A 334 11.83 5.38 16.13
CA ARG A 334 13.05 4.65 15.76
C ARG A 334 13.06 4.28 14.28
N ALA A 335 11.93 3.96 13.67
CA ALA A 335 11.87 3.60 12.27
C ALA A 335 12.27 4.78 11.37
N VAL A 336 11.81 5.98 11.74
CA VAL A 336 12.24 7.24 11.10
C VAL A 336 13.74 7.48 11.31
N GLN A 337 14.26 7.32 12.53
CA GLN A 337 15.70 7.49 12.78
C GLN A 337 16.56 6.50 11.97
N LEU A 338 16.10 5.25 11.81
CA LEU A 338 16.78 4.24 11.00
C LEU A 338 16.78 4.60 9.52
N PHE A 339 15.68 5.17 9.00
CA PHE A 339 15.61 5.65 7.63
C PHE A 339 16.59 6.82 7.42
N LEU A 340 16.55 7.83 8.30
CA LEU A 340 17.45 8.98 8.24
C LEU A 340 18.93 8.59 8.41
N ALA A 341 19.24 7.47 9.06
CA ALA A 341 20.60 6.96 9.20
C ALA A 341 21.16 6.30 7.91
N LEU A 342 20.32 5.92 6.94
CA LEU A 342 20.76 5.17 5.75
C LEU A 342 21.87 5.85 4.93
N PRO A 343 21.82 7.18 4.66
CA PRO A 343 22.90 7.86 3.94
C PRO A 343 24.27 7.79 4.66
N LEU A 344 24.28 7.59 5.98
CA LEU A 344 25.50 7.43 6.77
C LEU A 344 26.10 6.03 6.63
N VAL A 345 25.28 5.02 6.29
CA VAL A 345 25.72 3.64 6.04
C VAL A 345 26.30 3.46 4.63
N LEU A 346 25.92 4.32 3.68
CA LEU A 346 26.31 4.23 2.27
C LEU A 346 27.82 3.96 2.03
N PRO A 347 28.79 4.62 2.71
CA PRO A 347 30.21 4.34 2.49
C PRO A 347 30.63 2.87 2.70
N ARG A 348 29.86 2.11 3.48
CA ARG A 348 30.11 0.68 3.75
C ARG A 348 29.53 -0.25 2.68
N ILE A 349 28.59 0.23 1.87
CA ILE A 349 27.84 -0.58 0.89
C ILE A 349 27.89 -0.02 -0.54
N GLN A 350 28.54 1.14 -0.75
CA GLN A 350 28.63 1.80 -2.05
C GLN A 350 29.33 0.98 -3.14
N HIS A 351 30.23 0.07 -2.77
CA HIS A 351 30.87 -0.85 -3.73
C HIS A 351 29.88 -1.86 -4.34
N ILE A 352 28.71 -2.05 -3.71
CA ILE A 352 27.62 -2.94 -4.18
C ILE A 352 26.51 -2.13 -4.81
N LEU A 353 26.04 -1.07 -4.13
CA LEU A 353 24.90 -0.27 -4.57
C LEU A 353 25.27 0.81 -5.59
N GLY A 354 26.56 1.11 -5.74
CA GLY A 354 27.05 2.30 -6.42
C GLY A 354 26.99 3.54 -5.53
N GLU A 355 27.54 4.64 -6.06
CA GLU A 355 27.40 5.96 -5.47
C GLU A 355 26.34 6.77 -6.25
N PRO A 356 25.52 7.60 -5.58
CA PRO A 356 24.54 8.46 -6.26
C PRO A 356 25.19 9.41 -7.28
N LEU A 357 26.41 9.84 -7.01
CA LEU A 357 27.22 10.69 -7.90
C LEU A 357 28.61 10.11 -8.05
N PRO A 358 29.01 9.68 -9.27
CA PRO A 358 30.35 9.16 -9.50
C PRO A 358 31.39 10.25 -9.26
N GLU A 359 32.58 9.85 -8.81
CA GLU A 359 33.66 10.75 -8.41
C GLU A 359 34.08 11.74 -9.52
N ALA A 360 34.05 11.28 -10.78
CA ALA A 360 34.31 12.12 -11.96
C ALA A 360 33.33 13.28 -12.15
N ALA A 361 32.10 13.20 -11.61
CA ALA A 361 31.10 14.24 -11.70
C ALA A 361 31.29 15.37 -10.66
N ARG A 362 32.25 15.23 -9.72
CA ARG A 362 32.44 16.15 -8.58
C ARG A 362 33.30 17.38 -8.86
N VAL A 363 33.71 17.60 -10.11
CA VAL A 363 34.83 18.51 -10.43
C VAL A 363 34.37 19.96 -10.66
N VAL A 364 33.36 20.24 -11.50
CA VAL A 364 32.78 21.59 -11.70
C VAL A 364 31.35 21.47 -12.26
N GLY A 365 30.46 22.43 -11.99
CA GLY A 365 29.14 22.54 -12.62
C GLY A 365 27.98 22.10 -11.74
N PHE A 366 26.84 21.77 -12.35
CA PHE A 366 25.63 21.32 -11.64
C PHE A 366 25.92 20.12 -10.74
N ASP A 367 26.61 19.10 -11.27
CA ASP A 367 26.94 17.89 -10.52
C ASP A 367 27.85 18.17 -9.32
N GLY A 368 28.78 19.14 -9.43
CA GLY A 368 29.60 19.61 -8.31
C GLY A 368 28.77 20.30 -7.21
N GLN A 369 27.73 21.06 -7.59
CA GLN A 369 26.81 21.65 -6.62
C GLN A 369 25.95 20.60 -5.92
N VAL A 370 25.45 19.61 -6.67
CA VAL A 370 24.69 18.49 -6.08
C VAL A 370 25.58 17.66 -5.16
N ALA A 371 26.82 17.38 -5.55
CA ALA A 371 27.79 16.66 -4.70
C ALA A 371 28.03 17.39 -3.37
N ARG A 372 28.22 18.71 -3.42
CA ARG A 372 28.36 19.52 -2.20
C ARG A 372 27.13 19.43 -1.32
N ARG A 373 25.93 19.59 -1.87
CA ARG A 373 24.67 19.49 -1.10
C ARG A 373 24.48 18.11 -0.49
N TRP A 374 24.87 17.04 -1.20
CA TRP A 374 24.82 15.67 -0.69
C TRP A 374 25.78 15.45 0.48
N ILE A 375 26.98 16.04 0.43
CA ILE A 375 27.95 16.00 1.53
C ILE A 375 27.40 16.76 2.74
N GLU A 376 27.01 18.03 2.56
CA GLU A 376 26.41 18.86 3.61
C GLU A 376 25.19 18.18 4.26
N TYR A 377 24.34 17.55 3.46
CA TYR A 377 23.19 16.78 3.94
C TYR A 377 23.59 15.62 4.85
N ARG A 378 24.63 14.86 4.47
CA ARG A 378 25.12 13.74 5.28
C ARG A 378 25.80 14.22 6.56
N ASP A 379 26.52 15.33 6.50
CA ASP A 379 27.14 15.94 7.68
C ASP A 379 26.06 16.40 8.68
N HIS A 380 25.01 17.08 8.21
CA HIS A 380 23.85 17.43 9.04
C HIS A 380 23.17 16.19 9.64
N LEU A 381 23.00 15.10 8.89
CA LEU A 381 22.44 13.85 9.42
C LEU A 381 23.34 13.24 10.51
N ALA A 382 24.66 13.31 10.38
CA ALA A 382 25.59 12.80 11.37
C ALA A 382 25.53 13.57 12.70
N GLU A 383 25.21 14.86 12.66
CA GLU A 383 24.97 15.69 13.85
C GLU A 383 23.63 15.36 14.52
N LEU A 384 22.60 15.02 13.73
CA LEU A 384 21.24 14.79 14.23
C LEU A 384 21.01 13.35 14.74
N ILE A 385 21.60 12.36 14.08
CA ILE A 385 21.31 10.95 14.34
C ILE A 385 22.28 10.37 15.36
N PRO A 386 21.80 9.77 16.48
CA PRO A 386 22.68 9.17 17.46
C PRO A 386 23.55 8.06 16.85
N GLN A 387 24.86 8.12 17.11
CA GLN A 387 25.84 7.13 16.64
C GLN A 387 25.42 5.66 16.88
N PRO A 388 24.81 5.27 18.03
CA PRO A 388 24.36 3.90 18.23
C PRO A 388 23.29 3.43 17.22
N VAL A 389 22.48 4.34 16.66
CA VAL A 389 21.49 4.00 15.63
C VAL A 389 22.21 3.59 14.34
N VAL A 390 23.23 4.35 13.94
CA VAL A 390 24.04 4.07 12.74
C VAL A 390 24.79 2.74 12.90
N GLU A 391 25.40 2.49 14.05
CA GLU A 391 26.14 1.24 14.32
C GLU A 391 25.23 0.01 14.30
N ASN A 392 24.04 0.11 14.90
CA ASN A 392 23.03 -0.95 14.86
C ASN A 392 22.57 -1.23 13.42
N LEU A 393 22.39 -0.18 12.61
CA LEU A 393 22.00 -0.30 11.21
C LEU A 393 23.10 -0.96 10.39
N VAL A 394 24.38 -0.58 10.61
CA VAL A 394 25.54 -1.22 9.98
C VAL A 394 25.60 -2.71 10.34
N ALA A 395 25.49 -3.06 11.61
CA ALA A 395 25.53 -4.45 12.07
C ALA A 395 24.38 -5.30 11.49
N SER A 396 23.21 -4.67 11.26
CA SER A 396 22.03 -5.35 10.73
C SER A 396 22.07 -5.51 9.22
N LEU A 397 22.41 -4.46 8.47
CA LEU A 397 22.31 -4.45 7.01
C LEU A 397 23.58 -4.93 6.30
N VAL A 398 24.75 -4.44 6.69
CA VAL A 398 25.99 -4.65 5.92
C VAL A 398 26.33 -6.13 5.73
N PRO A 399 26.28 -7.00 6.76
CA PRO A 399 26.57 -8.42 6.57
C PRO A 399 25.62 -9.10 5.58
N ARG A 400 24.35 -8.68 5.53
CA ARG A 400 23.31 -9.28 4.69
C ARG A 400 23.41 -8.84 3.23
N ILE A 401 23.96 -7.66 2.97
CA ILE A 401 24.21 -7.15 1.62
C ILE A 401 25.59 -7.62 1.11
N VAL A 402 26.62 -7.57 1.96
CA VAL A 402 28.01 -7.81 1.55
C VAL A 402 28.39 -9.29 1.57
N LYS A 403 28.27 -9.97 2.72
CA LYS A 403 28.86 -11.32 2.90
C LYS A 403 28.18 -12.40 2.06
N ALA A 404 26.92 -12.18 1.69
CA ALA A 404 26.18 -13.12 0.86
C ALA A 404 26.26 -12.77 -0.64
N SER A 405 26.85 -11.63 -1.02
CA SER A 405 27.17 -11.32 -2.43
C SER A 405 28.51 -11.90 -2.88
N THR A 406 29.33 -12.35 -1.93
CA THR A 406 30.66 -12.96 -2.15
C THR A 406 30.67 -14.49 -2.08
N ALA A 407 29.52 -15.09 -1.77
CA ALA A 407 29.29 -16.54 -1.78
C ALA A 407 28.43 -16.88 -3.00
#